data_AF-A0AAE2NXD6-F1
#
_entry.id   AF-A0AAE2NXD6-F1
#
_cell.length_a   1.000
_cell.length_b   1.000
_cell.length_c   1.000
_cell.angle_alpha   90.00
_cell.angle_beta   90.00
_cell.angle_gamma   90.00
#
_symmetry.space_group_name_H-M   'P 1'
#
loop_
_entity.id
_entity.type
_entity.pdbx_description
1 polymer ?
#
loop_
_entity_poly.entity_id
_entity_poly.type
_entity_poly.pdbx_seq_one_letter_code
_entity_poly.pdbx_strand_id
1 'polypeptide(L)'
;MLILILFTALILVFLLGMSLLRQGLIALTYSKIEKSLLLFTDHPLKAFLISIVFTGFLQSSSAFMVIVIGFVSAGALPFKRTIPMILGTNVGSTFTTEFLAIKMDVLIWVLLIGGLVFILIRKYPFKQIGISFLGLGIIFFCITCFSRLAVPLTEMKAGAEVLRHVNDSSWSALLIGMILTAIIHSSSVCIGILMSFMNEGMIGIEQAVSVVLGSNIGTCVTAVMAAVSGGYAARQTAGAHVVFNILGVLLVFPFLSAAAGFTERLSDDPAQMIAHFSLLFNVVTALLFLPFTHLFYRLIDRLIPPKP
;
A
#
# COMPACT_ATOMS: atom_id res chain seq x y z
N MET A 1 -17.59 -16.07 17.09
CA MET A 1 -18.14 -15.95 15.72
C MET A 1 -18.57 -14.53 15.40
N LEU A 2 -19.37 -13.87 16.25
CA LEU A 2 -19.80 -12.48 16.03
C LEU A 2 -18.64 -11.48 15.84
N ILE A 3 -17.60 -11.54 16.66
CA ILE A 3 -16.41 -10.65 16.56
C ILE A 3 -15.73 -10.79 15.19
N LEU A 4 -15.57 -12.01 14.68
CA LEU A 4 -14.95 -12.27 13.38
C LEU A 4 -15.80 -11.73 12.22
N ILE A 5 -17.13 -11.82 12.33
CA ILE A 5 -18.07 -11.24 11.35
C ILE A 5 -17.96 -9.72 11.37
N LEU A 6 -17.94 -9.10 12.56
CA LEU A 6 -17.77 -7.66 12.71
C LEU A 6 -16.43 -7.18 12.13
N PHE A 7 -15.35 -7.90 12.42
CA PHE A 7 -14.02 -7.58 11.91
C PHE A 7 -13.96 -7.66 10.37
N THR A 8 -14.52 -8.72 9.78
CA THR A 8 -14.62 -8.88 8.33
C THR A 8 -15.48 -7.79 7.69
N ALA A 9 -16.63 -7.47 8.30
CA ALA A 9 -17.49 -6.37 7.83
C ALA A 9 -16.76 -5.03 7.89
N LEU A 10 -15.95 -4.79 8.92
CA LEU A 10 -15.17 -3.58 9.07
C LEU A 10 -14.09 -3.44 7.99
N ILE A 11 -13.45 -4.55 7.59
CA ILE A 11 -12.54 -4.57 6.43
C ILE A 11 -13.27 -4.12 5.16
N LEU A 12 -14.49 -4.60 4.91
CA LEU A 12 -15.27 -4.21 3.74
C LEU A 12 -15.65 -2.72 3.78
N VAL A 13 -16.02 -2.20 4.96
CA VAL A 13 -16.31 -0.77 5.15
C VAL A 13 -15.04 0.10 4.97
N PHE A 14 -13.88 -0.37 5.44
CA PHE A 14 -12.60 0.30 5.21
C PHE A 14 -12.28 0.36 3.71
N LEU A 15 -12.44 -0.76 2.98
CA LEU A 15 -12.26 -0.81 1.53
C LEU A 15 -13.24 0.10 0.79
N LEU A 16 -14.48 0.23 1.27
CA LEU A 16 -15.45 1.19 0.75
C LEU A 16 -14.97 2.63 0.97
N GLY A 17 -14.49 2.98 2.17
CA GLY A 17 -13.91 4.29 2.47
C GLY A 17 -12.73 4.63 1.55
N MET A 18 -11.83 3.66 1.34
CA MET A 18 -10.73 3.77 0.38
C MET A 18 -11.20 3.98 -1.06
N SER A 19 -12.27 3.28 -1.48
CA SER A 19 -12.86 3.45 -2.80
C SER A 19 -13.47 4.84 -3.00
N LEU A 20 -14.17 5.37 -2.00
CA LEU A 20 -14.73 6.72 -2.03
C LEU A 20 -13.62 7.78 -2.07
N LEU A 21 -12.61 7.65 -1.20
CA LEU A 21 -11.45 8.55 -1.20
C LEU A 21 -10.79 8.59 -2.59
N ARG A 22 -10.51 7.41 -3.16
CA ARG A 22 -9.96 7.28 -4.51
C ARG A 22 -10.85 7.93 -5.57
N GLN A 23 -12.15 7.67 -5.55
CA GLN A 23 -13.09 8.25 -6.53
C GLN A 23 -13.10 9.79 -6.47
N GLY A 24 -13.17 10.36 -5.27
CA GLY A 24 -13.16 11.81 -5.09
C GLY A 24 -11.85 12.45 -5.54
N LEU A 25 -10.69 11.88 -5.15
CA LEU A 25 -9.38 12.39 -5.52
C LEU A 25 -9.13 12.30 -7.04
N ILE A 26 -9.47 11.16 -7.67
CA ILE A 26 -9.34 10.99 -9.12
C ILE A 26 -10.24 11.98 -9.85
N ALA A 27 -11.50 12.16 -9.43
CA ALA A 27 -12.41 13.09 -10.10
C ALA A 27 -11.93 14.55 -10.01
N LEU A 28 -11.24 14.93 -8.93
CA LEU A 28 -10.63 16.26 -8.76
C LEU A 28 -9.37 16.46 -9.62
N THR A 29 -8.72 15.37 -10.03
CA THR A 29 -7.43 15.38 -10.73
C THR A 29 -7.50 14.86 -12.16
N TYR A 30 -8.67 14.42 -12.63
CA TYR A 30 -8.90 13.74 -13.90
C TYR A 30 -8.26 14.46 -15.11
N SER A 31 -8.51 15.76 -15.28
CA SER A 31 -7.96 16.54 -16.41
C SER A 31 -6.43 16.73 -16.37
N LYS A 32 -5.80 16.57 -15.20
CA LYS A 32 -4.35 16.63 -15.01
C LYS A 32 -3.70 15.26 -15.19
N ILE A 33 -4.42 14.21 -14.78
CA ILE A 33 -4.01 12.83 -14.95
C ILE A 33 -4.00 12.44 -16.43
N GLU A 34 -5.04 12.75 -17.21
CA GLU A 34 -5.12 12.41 -18.63
C GLU A 34 -3.96 13.02 -19.45
N LYS A 35 -3.60 14.28 -19.17
CA LYS A 35 -2.43 14.95 -19.79
C LYS A 35 -1.09 14.35 -19.35
N SER A 36 -0.97 13.87 -18.11
CA SER A 36 0.24 13.19 -17.61
C SER A 36 0.35 11.74 -18.10
N LEU A 37 -0.78 11.08 -18.34
CA LEU A 37 -0.85 9.71 -18.89
C LEU A 37 -0.35 9.67 -20.33
N LEU A 38 -0.53 10.75 -21.10
CA LEU A 38 0.01 10.92 -22.45
C LEU A 38 1.53 11.14 -22.48
N LEU A 39 2.16 11.42 -21.32
CA LEU A 39 3.61 11.57 -21.19
C LEU A 39 4.26 10.24 -20.78
N PHE A 40 3.96 9.14 -21.48
CA PHE A 40 4.70 7.88 -21.31
C PHE A 40 6.17 8.11 -21.73
N THR A 41 7.00 8.37 -20.72
CA THR A 41 8.22 9.15 -20.88
C THR A 41 9.42 8.33 -21.35
N ASP A 42 10.34 8.98 -22.07
CA ASP A 42 11.57 8.42 -22.62
C ASP A 42 12.74 8.26 -21.63
N HIS A 43 12.58 8.66 -20.37
CA HIS A 43 13.67 8.69 -19.37
C HIS A 43 13.29 8.00 -18.06
N PRO A 44 14.17 7.13 -17.49
CA PRO A 44 13.88 6.39 -16.25
C PRO A 44 13.44 7.24 -15.06
N LEU A 45 14.13 8.36 -14.78
CA LEU A 45 13.78 9.26 -13.67
C LEU A 45 12.38 9.86 -13.81
N LYS A 46 11.98 10.23 -15.03
CA LYS A 46 10.65 10.80 -15.27
C LYS A 46 9.56 9.74 -15.09
N ALA A 47 9.79 8.50 -15.57
CA ALA A 47 8.88 7.39 -15.34
C ALA A 47 8.71 7.05 -13.84
N PHE A 48 9.80 7.12 -13.07
CA PHE A 48 9.78 6.98 -11.60
C PHE A 48 8.95 8.09 -10.91
N LEU A 49 9.23 9.36 -11.21
CA LEU A 49 8.51 10.48 -10.58
C LEU A 49 7.02 10.49 -10.95
N ILE A 50 6.68 10.21 -12.21
CA ILE A 50 5.29 10.16 -12.67
C ILE A 50 4.54 9.03 -11.95
N SER A 51 5.15 7.85 -11.76
CA SER A 51 4.45 6.75 -11.07
C SER A 51 4.26 7.01 -9.58
N ILE A 52 5.16 7.76 -8.92
CA ILE A 52 4.94 8.26 -7.54
C ILE A 52 3.67 9.10 -7.49
N VAL A 53 3.62 10.14 -8.34
CA VAL A 53 2.51 11.09 -8.35
C VAL A 53 1.20 10.38 -8.71
N PHE A 54 1.23 9.54 -9.74
CA PHE A 54 0.04 8.83 -10.21
C PHE A 54 -0.47 7.83 -9.18
N THR A 55 0.42 7.07 -8.54
CA THR A 55 0.01 6.14 -7.49
C THR A 55 -0.46 6.86 -6.24
N GLY A 56 0.19 7.97 -5.87
CA GLY A 56 -0.26 8.83 -4.77
C GLY A 56 -1.66 9.38 -4.99
N PHE A 57 -2.03 9.76 -6.22
CA PHE A 57 -3.40 10.19 -6.53
C PHE A 57 -4.39 9.02 -6.67
N LEU A 58 -3.98 7.92 -7.32
CA LEU A 58 -4.81 6.71 -7.41
C LEU A 58 -5.02 6.02 -6.07
N GLN A 59 -4.16 6.26 -5.08
CA GLN A 59 -4.15 5.62 -3.78
C GLN A 59 -4.11 4.08 -3.86
N SER A 60 -3.59 3.52 -4.96
CA SER A 60 -3.55 2.08 -5.20
C SER A 60 -2.42 1.71 -6.16
N SER A 61 -1.35 1.16 -5.60
CA SER A 61 -0.23 0.60 -6.37
C SER A 61 -0.65 -0.66 -7.15
N SER A 62 -1.52 -1.50 -6.57
CA SER A 62 -2.11 -2.65 -7.28
C SER A 62 -2.87 -2.23 -8.54
N ALA A 63 -3.71 -1.20 -8.47
CA ALA A 63 -4.43 -0.70 -9.64
C ALA A 63 -3.48 -0.14 -10.70
N PHE A 64 -2.46 0.62 -10.29
CA PHE A 64 -1.43 1.11 -11.19
C PHE A 64 -0.69 -0.04 -11.90
N MET A 65 -0.29 -1.07 -11.15
CA MET A 65 0.39 -2.23 -11.72
C MET A 65 -0.49 -3.01 -12.70
N VAL A 66 -1.79 -3.16 -12.43
CA VAL A 66 -2.73 -3.77 -13.39
C VAL A 66 -2.79 -2.98 -14.69
N ILE A 67 -2.82 -1.64 -14.63
CA ILE A 67 -2.80 -0.77 -15.82
C ILE A 67 -1.49 -0.93 -16.59
N VAL A 68 -0.34 -0.86 -15.90
CA VAL A 68 0.98 -1.03 -16.52
C VAL A 68 1.11 -2.39 -17.18
N ILE A 69 0.67 -3.46 -16.51
CA ILE A 69 0.66 -4.82 -17.07
C ILE A 69 -0.27 -4.90 -18.28
N GLY A 70 -1.44 -4.26 -18.24
CA GLY A 70 -2.35 -4.16 -19.39
C GLY A 70 -1.69 -3.52 -20.60
N PHE A 71 -0.99 -2.39 -20.41
CA PHE A 71 -0.27 -1.72 -21.50
C PHE A 71 0.90 -2.53 -22.05
N VAL A 72 1.65 -3.22 -21.19
CA VAL A 72 2.72 -4.13 -21.63
C VAL A 72 2.16 -5.31 -22.41
N SER A 73 1.05 -5.88 -21.95
CA SER A 73 0.38 -7.00 -22.62
C SER A 73 -0.15 -6.61 -24.00
N ALA A 74 -0.63 -5.37 -24.14
CA ALA A 74 -1.10 -4.80 -25.40
C ALA A 74 0.05 -4.33 -26.34
N GLY A 75 1.31 -4.44 -25.92
CA GLY A 75 2.46 -3.95 -26.70
C GLY A 75 2.62 -2.43 -26.73
N ALA A 76 1.79 -1.68 -25.98
CA ALA A 76 1.82 -0.23 -25.92
C ALA A 76 2.98 0.32 -25.06
N LEU A 77 3.55 -0.52 -24.18
CA LEU A 77 4.64 -0.15 -23.28
C LEU A 77 5.70 -1.26 -23.20
N PRO A 78 6.98 -0.99 -23.50
CA PRO A 78 8.03 -1.98 -23.35
C PRO A 78 8.34 -2.26 -21.87
N PHE A 79 8.56 -3.53 -21.52
CA PHE A 79 8.91 -3.98 -20.16
C PHE A 79 10.05 -3.18 -19.53
N LYS A 80 11.12 -2.87 -20.28
CA LYS A 80 12.26 -2.08 -19.75
C LYS A 80 11.83 -0.73 -19.15
N ARG A 81 10.76 -0.10 -19.68
CA ARG A 81 10.23 1.18 -19.18
C ARG A 81 9.35 1.02 -17.94
N THR A 82 8.91 -0.19 -17.59
CA THR A 82 8.08 -0.42 -16.40
C THR A 82 8.88 -0.50 -15.12
N ILE A 83 10.17 -0.85 -15.16
CA ILE A 83 10.99 -0.99 -13.95
C ILE A 83 11.02 0.31 -13.12
N PRO A 84 11.35 1.50 -13.66
CA PRO A 84 11.28 2.73 -12.87
C PRO A 84 9.86 3.05 -12.39
N MET A 85 8.82 2.65 -13.15
CA MET A 85 7.44 2.83 -12.74
C MET A 85 7.08 1.97 -11.52
N ILE A 86 7.59 0.73 -11.48
CA ILE A 86 7.46 -0.20 -10.33
C ILE A 86 8.12 0.41 -9.08
N LEU A 87 9.32 0.98 -9.22
CA LEU A 87 10.00 1.64 -8.10
C LEU A 87 9.16 2.80 -7.56
N GLY A 88 8.62 3.64 -8.44
CA GLY A 88 7.87 4.82 -8.04
C GLY A 88 6.45 4.51 -7.55
N THR A 89 5.79 3.44 -8.00
CA THR A 89 4.46 3.09 -7.48
C THR A 89 4.52 2.62 -6.04
N ASN A 90 5.56 1.89 -5.66
CA ASN A 90 5.80 1.49 -4.28
C ASN A 90 5.98 2.72 -3.36
N VAL A 91 6.78 3.70 -3.79
CA VAL A 91 6.90 4.99 -3.08
C VAL A 91 5.57 5.75 -3.09
N GLY A 92 4.85 5.81 -4.21
CA GLY A 92 3.58 6.52 -4.30
C GLY A 92 2.50 5.96 -3.38
N SER A 93 2.50 4.65 -3.10
CA SER A 93 1.53 4.06 -2.16
C SER A 93 1.72 4.48 -0.71
N THR A 94 2.90 4.99 -0.32
CA THR A 94 3.16 5.39 1.07
C THR A 94 2.45 6.68 1.45
N PHE A 95 2.06 7.51 0.46
CA PHE A 95 1.17 8.66 0.71
C PHE A 95 -0.12 8.23 1.40
N THR A 96 -0.70 7.11 0.99
CA THR A 96 -1.87 6.55 1.67
C THR A 96 -1.56 6.26 3.13
N THR A 97 -0.46 5.55 3.40
CA THR A 97 -0.05 5.20 4.77
C THR A 97 0.17 6.44 5.65
N GLU A 98 0.82 7.47 5.12
CA GLU A 98 1.00 8.75 5.80
C GLU A 98 -0.34 9.43 6.12
N PHE A 99 -1.30 9.42 5.18
CA PHE A 99 -2.64 9.92 5.46
C PHE A 99 -3.36 9.14 6.55
N LEU A 100 -3.16 7.81 6.62
CA LEU A 100 -3.76 6.96 7.66
C LEU A 100 -3.22 7.26 9.07
N ALA A 101 -1.97 7.71 9.17
CA ALA A 101 -1.32 7.99 10.45
C ALA A 101 -1.70 9.33 11.09
N ILE A 102 -2.49 10.16 10.41
CA ILE A 102 -2.94 11.44 10.95
C ILE A 102 -3.97 11.17 12.08
N LYS A 103 -3.54 11.30 13.34
CA LYS A 103 -4.43 11.23 14.50
C LYS A 103 -5.22 12.51 14.67
N MET A 104 -6.53 12.47 14.43
CA MET A 104 -7.47 13.48 14.92
C MET A 104 -8.88 12.89 15.13
N ASP A 105 -9.23 12.54 16.37
CA ASP A 105 -10.54 11.97 16.70
C ASP A 105 -11.71 12.93 16.38
N VAL A 106 -11.50 14.23 16.58
CA VAL A 106 -12.48 15.29 16.21
C VAL A 106 -12.65 15.38 14.70
N LEU A 107 -11.58 15.09 13.94
CA LEU A 107 -11.59 15.19 12.47
C LEU A 107 -12.50 14.11 11.85
N ILE A 108 -12.74 12.98 12.51
CA ILE A 108 -13.66 11.93 12.02
C ILE A 108 -15.05 12.53 11.75
N TRP A 109 -15.64 13.18 12.76
CA TRP A 109 -16.98 13.76 12.64
C TRP A 109 -17.01 14.94 11.68
N VAL A 110 -15.95 15.77 11.68
CA VAL A 110 -15.81 16.88 10.73
C VAL A 110 -15.76 16.37 9.29
N LEU A 111 -15.02 15.29 9.02
CA LEU A 111 -14.91 14.70 7.70
C LEU A 111 -16.20 14.00 7.25
N LEU A 112 -16.86 13.27 8.16
CA LEU A 112 -18.13 12.59 7.84
C LEU A 112 -19.26 13.60 7.58
N ILE A 113 -19.50 14.53 8.51
CA ILE A 113 -20.57 15.52 8.40
C ILE A 113 -20.24 16.54 7.30
N GLY A 114 -19.02 17.08 7.31
CA GLY A 114 -18.56 18.03 6.28
C GLY A 114 -18.54 17.39 4.90
N GLY A 115 -18.12 16.13 4.80
CA GLY A 115 -18.18 15.34 3.57
C GLY A 115 -19.60 15.20 3.04
N LEU A 116 -20.55 14.84 3.92
CA LEU A 116 -21.98 14.75 3.57
C LEU A 116 -22.54 16.10 3.10
N VAL A 117 -22.26 17.18 3.84
CA VAL A 117 -22.69 18.55 3.46
C VAL A 117 -22.16 18.92 2.08
N PHE A 118 -20.89 18.69 1.80
CA PHE A 118 -20.30 18.98 0.48
C PHE A 118 -20.89 18.12 -0.65
N ILE A 119 -21.26 16.87 -0.37
CA ILE A 119 -21.98 16.02 -1.33
C ILE A 119 -23.36 16.60 -1.66
N LEU A 120 -24.08 17.14 -0.66
CA LEU A 120 -25.40 17.74 -0.83
C LEU A 120 -25.40 19.00 -1.68
N ILE A 121 -24.29 19.74 -1.76
CA ILE A 121 -24.13 20.90 -2.66
C ILE A 121 -24.28 20.48 -4.13
N ARG A 122 -23.98 19.21 -4.48
CA ARG A 122 -24.11 18.60 -5.83
C ARG A 122 -23.38 19.30 -6.98
N LYS A 123 -22.60 20.36 -6.72
CA LYS A 123 -21.79 21.08 -7.71
C LYS A 123 -20.34 20.62 -7.71
N TYR A 124 -19.70 20.67 -8.87
CA TYR A 124 -18.24 20.51 -8.98
C TYR A 124 -17.54 21.80 -8.51
N PRO A 125 -16.41 21.74 -7.77
CA PRO A 125 -15.71 20.56 -7.28
C PRO A 125 -16.22 20.03 -5.92
N PHE A 126 -17.13 20.73 -5.26
CA PHE A 126 -17.59 20.44 -3.89
C PHE A 126 -18.06 19.00 -3.69
N LYS A 127 -18.85 18.43 -4.62
CA LYS A 127 -19.29 17.03 -4.51
C LYS A 127 -18.11 16.05 -4.41
N GLN A 128 -17.04 16.28 -5.16
CA GLN A 128 -15.88 15.38 -5.18
C GLN A 128 -14.98 15.55 -3.96
N ILE A 129 -14.87 16.79 -3.46
CA ILE A 129 -14.26 17.07 -2.15
C ILE A 129 -15.05 16.34 -1.06
N GLY A 130 -16.39 16.42 -1.10
CA GLY A 130 -17.26 15.76 -0.16
C GLY A 130 -17.14 14.23 -0.17
N ILE A 131 -17.07 13.62 -1.36
CA ILE A 131 -16.81 12.18 -1.52
C ILE A 131 -15.44 11.80 -0.93
N SER A 132 -14.40 12.60 -1.18
CA SER A 132 -13.06 12.38 -0.63
C SER A 132 -13.06 12.44 0.90
N PHE A 133 -13.71 13.46 1.47
CA PHE A 133 -13.81 13.64 2.92
C PHE A 133 -14.63 12.54 3.58
N LEU A 134 -15.76 12.15 2.98
CA LEU A 134 -16.56 11.03 3.48
C LEU A 134 -15.76 9.73 3.50
N GLY A 135 -15.01 9.45 2.42
CA GLY A 135 -14.11 8.29 2.35
C GLY A 135 -13.06 8.30 3.47
N LEU A 136 -12.39 9.43 3.67
CA LEU A 136 -11.38 9.61 4.74
C LEU A 136 -12.00 9.45 6.14
N GLY A 137 -13.18 10.03 6.38
CA GLY A 137 -13.89 9.90 7.65
C GLY A 137 -14.29 8.45 7.95
N ILE A 138 -14.74 7.69 6.94
CA ILE A 138 -15.03 6.26 7.08
C ILE A 138 -13.78 5.47 7.43
N ILE A 139 -12.65 5.76 6.78
CA ILE A 139 -11.37 5.10 7.04
C ILE A 139 -10.93 5.31 8.49
N PHE A 140 -10.90 6.56 8.96
CA PHE A 140 -10.51 6.86 10.34
C PHE A 140 -11.47 6.24 11.36
N PHE A 141 -12.78 6.29 11.09
CA PHE A 141 -13.77 5.58 11.92
C PHE A 141 -13.49 4.07 12.00
N CYS A 142 -13.08 3.45 10.88
CA CYS A 142 -12.72 2.04 10.86
C CYS A 142 -11.44 1.74 11.66
N ILE A 143 -10.43 2.61 11.64
CA ILE A 143 -9.21 2.47 12.46
C ILE A 143 -9.57 2.49 13.95
N THR A 144 -10.43 3.42 14.39
CA THR A 144 -10.92 3.45 15.78
C THR A 144 -11.69 2.17 16.13
N CYS A 145 -12.53 1.67 15.22
CA CYS A 145 -13.25 0.42 15.43
C CYS A 145 -12.32 -0.80 15.47
N PHE A 146 -11.26 -0.83 14.64
CA PHE A 146 -10.26 -1.90 14.68
C PHE A 146 -9.53 -1.91 16.01
N SER A 147 -9.16 -0.74 16.56
CA SER A 147 -8.55 -0.63 17.89
C SER A 147 -9.46 -1.18 18.99
N ARG A 148 -10.74 -0.79 18.98
CA ARG A 148 -11.75 -1.33 19.93
C ARG A 148 -11.95 -2.84 19.80
N LEU A 149 -11.80 -3.38 18.59
CA LEU A 149 -11.92 -4.82 18.34
C LEU A 149 -10.61 -5.58 18.56
N ALA A 150 -9.46 -4.91 18.74
CA ALA A 150 -8.17 -5.58 18.90
C ALA A 150 -8.17 -6.47 20.15
N VAL A 151 -8.50 -5.92 21.33
CA VAL A 151 -8.54 -6.70 22.59
C VAL A 151 -9.50 -7.90 22.48
N PRO A 152 -10.80 -7.73 22.14
CA PRO A 152 -11.72 -8.87 22.06
C PRO A 152 -11.33 -9.91 21.01
N LEU A 153 -10.68 -9.50 19.92
CA LEU A 153 -10.21 -10.43 18.90
C LEU A 153 -9.04 -11.27 19.40
N THR A 154 -8.13 -10.66 20.17
CA THR A 154 -6.96 -11.35 20.76
C THR A 154 -7.33 -12.28 21.92
N GLU A 155 -8.48 -12.09 22.57
CA GLU A 155 -9.01 -13.04 23.58
C GLU A 155 -9.58 -14.32 22.97
N MET A 156 -9.91 -14.32 21.68
CA MET A 156 -10.34 -15.53 20.99
C MET A 156 -9.14 -16.40 20.64
N LYS A 157 -9.28 -17.73 20.77
CA LYS A 157 -8.21 -18.71 20.46
C LYS A 157 -7.48 -18.44 19.13
N ALA A 158 -8.21 -18.16 18.06
CA ALA A 158 -7.62 -17.89 16.75
C ALA A 158 -6.84 -16.56 16.72
N GLY A 159 -7.37 -15.49 17.32
CA GLY A 159 -6.69 -14.20 17.36
C GLY A 159 -5.48 -14.20 18.29
N ALA A 160 -5.59 -14.88 19.44
CA ALA A 160 -4.49 -15.11 20.36
C ALA A 160 -3.32 -15.83 19.66
N GLU A 161 -3.61 -16.88 18.89
CA GLU A 161 -2.59 -17.66 18.20
C GLU A 161 -1.90 -16.85 17.09
N VAL A 162 -2.67 -16.08 16.31
CA VAL A 162 -2.09 -15.16 15.32
C VAL A 162 -1.21 -14.13 16.00
N LEU A 163 -1.68 -13.50 17.08
CA LEU A 163 -0.91 -12.50 17.81
C LEU A 163 0.37 -13.10 18.41
N ARG A 164 0.29 -14.30 18.99
CA ARG A 164 1.44 -15.04 19.49
C ARG A 164 2.45 -15.28 18.39
N HIS A 165 2.04 -15.77 17.23
CA HIS A 165 2.95 -15.94 16.10
C HIS A 165 3.56 -14.63 15.61
N VAL A 166 2.82 -13.51 15.59
CA VAL A 166 3.40 -12.21 15.26
C VAL A 166 4.48 -11.83 16.27
N ASN A 167 4.24 -12.04 17.56
CA ASN A 167 5.15 -11.63 18.64
C ASN A 167 6.34 -12.58 18.86
N ASP A 168 6.20 -13.87 18.54
CA ASP A 168 7.24 -14.88 18.77
C ASP A 168 8.46 -14.71 17.86
N SER A 169 8.26 -14.22 16.62
CA SER A 169 9.35 -14.08 15.66
C SER A 169 9.06 -13.04 14.58
N SER A 170 10.08 -12.25 14.27
CA SER A 170 10.01 -11.27 13.17
C SER A 170 9.80 -11.96 11.81
N TRP A 171 10.23 -13.20 11.62
CA TRP A 171 9.94 -13.96 10.39
C TRP A 171 8.45 -14.31 10.26
N SER A 172 7.80 -14.74 11.35
CA SER A 172 6.37 -15.04 11.31
C SER A 172 5.54 -13.77 11.15
N ALA A 173 5.94 -12.65 11.78
CA ALA A 173 5.35 -11.34 11.55
C ALA A 173 5.37 -10.93 10.06
N LEU A 174 6.52 -11.11 9.38
CA LEU A 174 6.65 -10.88 7.94
C LEU A 174 5.71 -11.77 7.13
N LEU A 175 5.70 -13.09 7.40
CA LEU A 175 4.85 -14.02 6.67
C LEU A 175 3.36 -13.72 6.86
N ILE A 176 2.95 -13.36 8.08
CA ILE A 176 1.57 -12.97 8.38
C ILE A 176 1.19 -11.70 7.63
N GLY A 177 2.05 -10.67 7.63
CA GLY A 177 1.82 -9.45 6.86
C GLY A 177 1.69 -9.70 5.35
N MET A 178 2.54 -10.58 4.82
CA MET A 178 2.50 -11.00 3.42
C MET A 178 1.20 -11.73 3.08
N ILE A 179 0.82 -12.74 3.86
CA ILE A 179 -0.39 -13.55 3.63
C ILE A 179 -1.65 -12.71 3.79
N LEU A 180 -1.74 -11.91 4.86
CA LEU A 180 -2.89 -11.05 5.11
C LEU A 180 -3.09 -10.06 3.96
N THR A 181 -2.01 -9.44 3.48
CA THR A 181 -2.06 -8.49 2.37
C THR A 181 -2.40 -9.17 1.05
N ALA A 182 -1.87 -10.38 0.81
CA ALA A 182 -2.20 -11.16 -0.37
C ALA A 182 -3.69 -11.53 -0.42
N ILE A 183 -4.28 -11.92 0.71
CA ILE A 183 -5.71 -12.29 0.81
C ILE A 183 -6.61 -11.06 0.68
N ILE A 184 -6.27 -9.98 1.38
CA ILE A 184 -7.07 -8.74 1.36
C ILE A 184 -6.87 -7.96 0.06
N HIS A 185 -5.77 -8.19 -0.65
CA HIS A 185 -5.33 -7.41 -1.81
C HIS A 185 -5.12 -5.91 -1.54
N SER A 186 -4.89 -5.53 -0.27
CA SER A 186 -4.66 -4.14 0.13
C SER A 186 -3.68 -4.02 1.29
N SER A 187 -2.49 -3.49 1.02
CA SER A 187 -1.50 -3.17 2.06
C SER A 187 -1.98 -2.07 2.98
N SER A 188 -2.75 -1.09 2.49
CA SER A 188 -3.29 0.00 3.30
C SER A 188 -4.26 -0.50 4.38
N VAL A 189 -5.10 -1.50 4.07
CA VAL A 189 -5.96 -2.16 5.08
C VAL A 189 -5.10 -2.88 6.11
N CYS A 190 -4.11 -3.66 5.65
CA CYS A 190 -3.25 -4.42 6.56
C CYS A 190 -2.44 -3.52 7.49
N ILE A 191 -1.92 -2.41 6.96
CA ILE A 191 -1.21 -1.41 7.75
C ILE A 191 -2.18 -0.67 8.69
N GLY A 192 -3.40 -0.34 8.25
CA GLY A 192 -4.41 0.27 9.14
C GLY A 192 -4.78 -0.63 10.32
N ILE A 193 -4.96 -1.94 10.09
CA ILE A 193 -5.16 -2.94 11.16
C ILE A 193 -3.94 -2.97 12.08
N LEU A 194 -2.73 -3.02 11.51
CA LEU A 194 -1.49 -3.03 12.29
C LEU A 194 -1.37 -1.78 13.19
N MET A 195 -1.61 -0.59 12.65
CA MET A 195 -1.62 0.67 13.41
C MET A 195 -2.60 0.59 14.58
N SER A 196 -3.80 0.06 14.35
CA SER A 196 -4.80 -0.12 15.41
C SER A 196 -4.36 -1.05 16.52
N PHE A 197 -3.65 -2.14 16.20
CA PHE A 197 -3.15 -3.10 17.19
C PHE A 197 -1.95 -2.57 17.97
N MET A 198 -1.08 -1.79 17.31
CA MET A 198 0.01 -1.10 17.99
C MET A 198 -0.50 -0.02 18.95
N ASN A 199 -1.57 0.70 18.59
CA ASN A 199 -2.21 1.67 19.48
C ASN A 199 -2.73 1.03 20.78
N GLU A 200 -3.12 -0.24 20.74
CA GLU A 200 -3.55 -1.02 21.91
C GLU A 200 -2.39 -1.77 22.60
N GLY A 201 -1.14 -1.53 22.18
CA GLY A 201 0.05 -2.16 22.77
C GLY A 201 0.21 -3.66 22.48
N MET A 202 -0.54 -4.20 21.52
CA MET A 202 -0.56 -5.65 21.24
C MET A 202 0.63 -6.12 20.42
N ILE A 203 1.18 -5.23 19.57
CA ILE A 203 2.29 -5.53 18.66
C ILE A 203 3.38 -4.46 18.88
N GLY A 204 4.61 -4.91 19.12
CA GLY A 204 5.77 -4.03 19.23
C GLY A 204 6.26 -3.49 17.89
N ILE A 205 7.06 -2.41 17.90
CA ILE A 205 7.53 -1.77 16.67
C ILE A 205 8.35 -2.72 15.78
N GLU A 206 9.17 -3.60 16.34
CA GLU A 206 10.03 -4.50 15.57
C GLU A 206 9.18 -5.48 14.74
N GLN A 207 8.18 -6.09 15.37
CA GLN A 207 7.23 -6.99 14.71
C GLN A 207 6.38 -6.22 13.70
N ALA A 208 5.96 -5.00 14.02
CA ALA A 208 5.16 -4.18 13.13
C ALA A 208 5.92 -3.76 11.86
N VAL A 209 7.17 -3.34 12.00
CA VAL A 209 8.10 -3.10 10.88
C VAL A 209 8.20 -4.36 10.00
N SER A 210 8.30 -5.53 10.63
CA SER A 210 8.33 -6.80 9.90
C SER A 210 7.03 -7.11 9.15
N VAL A 211 5.86 -6.85 9.74
CA VAL A 211 4.55 -6.97 9.08
C VAL A 211 4.47 -6.04 7.86
N VAL A 212 4.99 -4.81 7.95
CA VAL A 212 5.04 -3.86 6.82
C VAL A 212 5.90 -4.38 5.69
N LEU A 213 7.08 -4.94 6.00
CA LEU A 213 7.96 -5.58 5.01
C LEU A 213 7.23 -6.73 4.29
N GLY A 214 6.53 -7.58 5.04
CA GLY A 214 5.69 -8.64 4.49
C GLY A 214 4.57 -8.11 3.60
N SER A 215 3.87 -7.06 4.04
CA SER A 215 2.76 -6.42 3.32
C SER A 215 3.18 -5.90 1.94
N ASN A 216 4.39 -5.36 1.81
CA ASN A 216 4.95 -4.94 0.52
C ASN A 216 5.11 -6.13 -0.45
N ILE A 217 5.57 -7.28 0.03
CA ILE A 217 5.64 -8.51 -0.79
C ILE A 217 4.22 -9.01 -1.14
N GLY A 218 3.32 -9.06 -0.16
CA GLY A 218 1.95 -9.54 -0.35
C GLY A 218 1.17 -8.76 -1.42
N THR A 219 1.43 -7.45 -1.54
CA THR A 219 0.81 -6.58 -2.56
C THR A 219 1.10 -7.05 -3.99
N CYS A 220 2.23 -7.72 -4.23
CA CYS A 220 2.60 -8.18 -5.57
C CYS A 220 1.67 -9.26 -6.14
N VAL A 221 0.87 -9.94 -5.30
CA VAL A 221 -0.08 -10.97 -5.76
C VAL A 221 -1.07 -10.41 -6.80
N THR A 222 -1.51 -9.17 -6.67
CA THR A 222 -2.41 -8.55 -7.66
C THR A 222 -1.74 -8.40 -9.03
N ALA A 223 -0.45 -8.06 -9.05
CA ALA A 223 0.33 -7.95 -10.29
C ALA A 223 0.54 -9.31 -10.93
N VAL A 224 0.84 -10.34 -10.13
CA VAL A 224 0.99 -11.72 -10.60
C VAL A 224 -0.31 -12.21 -11.25
N MET A 225 -1.47 -11.98 -10.60
CA MET A 225 -2.77 -12.34 -11.15
C MET A 225 -3.06 -11.60 -12.46
N ALA A 226 -2.76 -10.30 -12.54
CA ALA A 226 -2.95 -9.51 -13.75
C ALA A 226 -2.09 -9.97 -14.93
N ALA A 227 -0.91 -10.54 -14.65
CA ALA A 227 0.03 -10.99 -15.68
C ALA A 227 -0.27 -12.40 -16.24
N VAL A 228 -1.21 -13.16 -15.66
CA VAL A 228 -1.48 -14.56 -16.04
C VAL A 228 -1.79 -14.70 -17.53
N SER A 229 -2.62 -13.79 -18.07
CA SER A 229 -3.07 -13.78 -19.47
C SER A 229 -2.26 -12.86 -20.40
N GLY A 230 -1.25 -12.14 -19.89
CA GLY A 230 -0.60 -11.04 -20.60
C GLY A 230 0.66 -11.36 -21.42
N GLY A 231 1.00 -12.64 -21.59
CA GLY A 231 2.22 -13.07 -22.29
C GLY A 231 3.52 -12.84 -21.50
N TYR A 232 4.67 -12.94 -22.16
CA TYR A 232 5.98 -12.95 -21.47
C TYR A 232 6.32 -11.60 -20.81
N ALA A 233 6.09 -10.48 -21.50
CA ALA A 233 6.43 -9.15 -21.00
C ALA A 233 5.58 -8.75 -19.78
N ALA A 234 4.32 -9.19 -19.73
CA ALA A 234 3.47 -9.06 -18.53
C ALA A 234 4.03 -9.83 -17.34
N ARG A 235 4.46 -11.08 -17.57
CA ARG A 235 5.11 -11.92 -16.54
C ARG A 235 6.44 -11.33 -16.07
N GLN A 236 7.24 -10.76 -16.98
CA GLN A 236 8.45 -10.01 -16.63
C GLN A 236 8.11 -8.80 -15.75
N THR A 237 7.05 -8.05 -16.08
CA THR A 237 6.62 -6.90 -15.28
C THR A 237 6.16 -7.29 -13.89
N ALA A 238 5.33 -8.34 -13.75
CA ALA A 238 4.92 -8.85 -12.44
C ALA A 238 6.10 -9.45 -11.66
N GLY A 239 6.97 -10.20 -12.33
CA GLY A 239 8.19 -10.76 -11.73
C GLY A 239 9.16 -9.68 -11.24
N ALA A 240 9.32 -8.60 -12.00
CA ALA A 240 10.09 -7.44 -11.58
C ALA A 240 9.52 -6.81 -10.31
N HIS A 241 8.19 -6.72 -10.18
CA HIS A 241 7.54 -6.21 -8.97
C HIS A 241 7.79 -7.11 -7.76
N VAL A 242 7.62 -8.43 -7.91
CA VAL A 242 7.89 -9.41 -6.86
C VAL A 242 9.35 -9.38 -6.42
N VAL A 243 10.28 -9.50 -7.37
CA VAL A 243 11.73 -9.55 -7.08
C VAL A 243 12.20 -8.24 -6.45
N PHE A 244 11.70 -7.08 -6.90
CA PHE A 244 12.03 -5.80 -6.27
C PHE A 244 11.62 -5.76 -4.80
N ASN A 245 10.38 -6.15 -4.47
CA ASN A 245 9.91 -6.15 -3.08
C ASN A 245 10.67 -7.16 -2.22
N ILE A 246 10.94 -8.37 -2.72
CA ILE A 246 11.74 -9.37 -2.00
C ILE A 246 13.15 -8.84 -1.73
N LEU A 247 13.84 -8.29 -2.74
CA LEU A 247 15.18 -7.74 -2.54
C LEU A 247 15.17 -6.54 -1.58
N GLY A 248 14.16 -5.67 -1.67
CA GLY A 248 13.99 -4.56 -0.73
C GLY A 248 13.88 -5.07 0.72
N VAL A 249 13.06 -6.10 0.96
CA VAL A 249 12.96 -6.74 2.26
C VAL A 249 14.29 -7.35 2.69
N LEU A 250 15.00 -8.08 1.83
CA LEU A 250 16.31 -8.67 2.16
C LEU A 250 17.38 -7.62 2.50
N LEU A 251 17.26 -6.39 2.00
CA LEU A 251 18.17 -5.29 2.34
C LEU A 251 17.93 -4.74 3.76
N VAL A 252 16.69 -4.75 4.24
CA VAL A 252 16.31 -4.09 5.51
C VAL A 252 16.10 -5.09 6.65
N PHE A 253 15.59 -6.28 6.36
CA PHE A 253 15.27 -7.30 7.35
C PHE A 253 16.45 -7.72 8.25
N PRO A 254 17.71 -7.85 7.76
CA PRO A 254 18.86 -8.14 8.64
C PRO A 254 19.16 -7.02 9.66
N PHE A 255 18.67 -5.81 9.41
CA PHE A 255 18.87 -4.64 10.26
C PHE A 255 17.58 -4.21 10.97
N LEU A 256 16.65 -5.15 11.21
CA LEU A 256 15.31 -4.87 11.69
C LEU A 256 15.29 -4.07 13.01
N SER A 257 16.07 -4.47 14.01
CA SER A 257 16.12 -3.77 15.30
C SER A 257 16.68 -2.35 15.16
N ALA A 258 17.63 -2.13 14.25
CA ALA A 258 18.15 -0.79 13.96
C ALA A 258 17.11 0.07 13.22
N ALA A 259 16.37 -0.51 12.27
CA ALA A 259 15.28 0.16 11.58
C ALA A 259 14.13 0.52 12.53
N ALA A 260 13.76 -0.39 13.44
CA ALA A 260 12.77 -0.17 14.47
C ALA A 260 13.19 0.96 15.43
N GLY A 261 14.39 0.89 16.00
CA GLY A 261 14.90 1.93 16.90
C GLY A 261 15.15 3.28 16.22
N PHE A 262 15.40 3.31 14.91
CA PHE A 262 15.42 4.57 14.15
C PHE A 262 14.01 5.15 14.02
N THR A 263 13.03 4.30 13.72
CA THR A 263 11.63 4.70 13.55
C THR A 263 11.02 5.26 14.84
N GLU A 264 11.33 4.65 15.99
CA GLU A 264 10.90 5.15 17.31
C GLU A 264 11.40 6.57 17.61
N ARG A 265 12.52 7.00 17.01
CA ARG A 265 13.04 8.37 17.19
C ARG A 265 12.36 9.40 16.32
N LEU A 266 11.58 8.99 15.32
CA LEU A 266 10.91 9.90 14.39
C LEU A 266 9.57 10.41 14.93
N SER A 267 8.89 9.61 15.75
CA SER A 267 7.61 9.97 16.35
C SER A 267 7.34 9.08 17.57
N ASP A 268 6.67 9.62 18.58
CA ASP A 268 6.15 8.86 19.72
C ASP A 268 4.81 8.17 19.41
N ASP A 269 4.20 8.46 18.26
CA ASP A 269 2.92 7.90 17.85
C ASP A 269 3.10 6.58 17.06
N PRO A 270 2.51 5.45 17.51
CA PRO A 270 2.68 4.16 16.85
C PRO A 270 2.25 4.13 15.37
N ALA A 271 1.20 4.89 15.00
CA ALA A 271 0.75 4.93 13.62
C ALA A 271 1.72 5.73 12.75
N GLN A 272 2.19 6.88 13.23
CA GLN A 272 3.21 7.68 12.53
C GLN A 272 4.53 6.94 12.38
N MET A 273 4.97 6.19 13.40
CA MET A 273 6.14 5.33 13.31
C MET A 273 6.04 4.41 12.08
N ILE A 274 4.93 3.68 11.92
CA ILE A 274 4.74 2.77 10.79
C ILE A 274 4.62 3.48 9.44
N ALA A 275 3.97 4.65 9.41
CA ALA A 275 3.91 5.44 8.18
C ALA A 275 5.29 5.90 7.73
N HIS A 276 6.07 6.48 8.63
CA HIS A 276 7.42 6.95 8.33
C HIS A 276 8.35 5.80 7.96
N PHE A 277 8.27 4.66 8.66
CA PHE A 277 9.01 3.47 8.27
C PHE A 277 8.67 3.03 6.85
N SER A 278 7.37 2.92 6.51
CA SER A 278 6.91 2.53 5.18
C SER A 278 7.41 3.48 4.09
N LEU A 279 7.34 4.80 4.34
CA LEU A 279 7.86 5.83 3.47
C LEU A 279 9.37 5.67 3.24
N LEU A 280 10.14 5.63 4.32
CA LEU A 280 11.60 5.54 4.26
C LEU A 280 12.06 4.25 3.60
N PHE A 281 11.46 3.11 3.96
CA PHE A 281 11.74 1.81 3.34
C PHE A 281 11.57 1.87 1.83
N ASN A 282 10.42 2.34 1.34
CA ASN A 282 10.14 2.38 -0.09
C ASN A 282 11.01 3.41 -0.82
N VAL A 283 11.27 4.58 -0.22
CA VAL A 283 12.12 5.62 -0.82
C VAL A 283 13.57 5.14 -0.92
N VAL A 284 14.14 4.60 0.16
CA VAL A 284 15.52 4.13 0.19
C VAL A 284 15.71 2.97 -0.79
N THR A 285 14.84 1.97 -0.76
CA THR A 285 14.94 0.83 -1.69
C THR A 285 14.77 1.27 -3.14
N ALA A 286 13.84 2.18 -3.44
CA ALA A 286 13.69 2.74 -4.78
C ALA A 286 14.95 3.49 -5.24
N LEU A 287 15.51 4.37 -4.42
CA LEU A 287 16.70 5.16 -4.75
C LEU A 287 17.94 4.28 -4.94
N LEU A 288 18.07 3.19 -4.17
CA LEU A 288 19.14 2.21 -4.34
C LEU A 288 19.03 1.48 -5.68
N PHE A 289 17.82 1.11 -6.11
CA PHE A 289 17.60 0.36 -7.36
C PHE A 289 17.57 1.22 -8.62
N LEU A 290 17.21 2.50 -8.50
CA LEU A 290 17.04 3.44 -9.61
C LEU A 290 18.28 3.56 -10.54
N PRO A 291 19.53 3.70 -10.05
CA PRO A 291 20.71 3.73 -10.91
C PRO A 291 21.01 2.36 -11.58
N PHE A 292 20.52 1.26 -11.01
CA PHE A 292 20.77 -0.10 -11.49
C PHE A 292 19.60 -0.70 -12.27
N THR A 293 18.64 0.12 -12.73
CA THR A 293 17.47 -0.32 -13.50
C THR A 293 17.83 -1.18 -14.71
N HIS A 294 18.96 -0.91 -15.38
CA HIS A 294 19.45 -1.72 -16.49
C HIS A 294 19.96 -3.11 -16.03
N LEU A 295 20.66 -3.19 -14.90
CA LEU A 295 21.12 -4.47 -14.35
C LEU A 295 19.92 -5.30 -13.89
N PHE A 296 18.96 -4.64 -13.24
CA PHE A 296 17.72 -5.26 -12.81
C PHE A 296 16.90 -5.79 -14.00
N TYR A 297 16.81 -5.03 -15.09
CA TYR A 297 16.21 -5.52 -16.34
C TYR A 297 16.86 -6.82 -16.81
N ARG A 298 18.19 -6.89 -16.88
CA ARG A 298 18.92 -8.11 -17.30
C ARG A 298 18.69 -9.28 -16.34
N LEU A 299 18.57 -9.02 -15.04
CA LEU A 299 18.26 -10.05 -14.05
C LEU A 299 16.89 -10.67 -14.32
N ILE A 300 15.86 -9.82 -14.48
CA ILE A 300 14.50 -10.31 -14.75
C ILE A 300 14.39 -11.01 -16.10
N ASP A 301 15.07 -10.49 -17.13
CA ASP A 301 15.10 -11.09 -18.46
C ASP A 301 15.72 -12.50 -18.45
N ARG A 302 16.70 -12.75 -17.58
CA ARG A 302 17.27 -14.09 -17.36
C ARG A 302 16.37 -14.99 -16.53
N LEU A 303 15.70 -14.47 -15.50
CA LEU A 303 14.83 -15.25 -14.63
C LEU A 303 13.51 -15.64 -15.33
N ILE A 304 13.03 -14.78 -16.23
CA ILE A 304 11.78 -14.96 -16.98
C ILE A 304 12.07 -14.69 -18.46
N PRO A 305 12.71 -15.65 -19.16
CA PRO A 305 13.04 -15.49 -20.57
C PRO A 305 11.78 -15.50 -21.45
N PRO A 306 11.82 -14.86 -22.63
CA PRO A 306 10.82 -15.08 -23.67
C PRO A 306 10.72 -16.57 -23.97
N LYS A 307 9.50 -17.12 -24.11
CA LYS A 307 9.36 -18.47 -24.64
C LYS A 307 9.90 -18.48 -26.09
N PRO A 308 10.66 -19.50 -26.50
CA PRO A 308 11.08 -19.69 -27.89
C PRO A 308 9.87 -19.82 -28.82
#